data_AF-A0A6J4P4N9-F1
#
_entry.id   AF-A0A6J4P4N9-F1
#
_cell.length_a   1.000
_cell.length_b   1.000
_cell.length_c   1.000
_cell.angle_alpha   90.00
_cell.angle_beta   90.00
_cell.angle_gamma   90.00
#
_symmetry.space_group_name_H-M   'P 1'
#
loop_
_entity.id
_entity.type
_entity.pdbx_description
1 polymer ?
#
loop_
_entity_poly.entity_id
_entity_poly.type
_entity_poly.pdbx_seq_one_letter_code
_entity_poly.pdbx_strand_id
1 'polypeptide(L)'
;MTRPRRAATPLLLPPLVAVLACLTSNACERKVRPLDMGKNAASIIGPVTVRIHPSFTQVKDWNGDGKPDGVEALLEVRDRWNEPIRATGGVLFELYDYRRGYPDPRGRRLVNPWTASLATVEDQAARWDRVSRAYKFQLAYD
;
A
#
# COMPACT_ATOMS: atom_id res chain seq x y z
N MET A 1 42.69 -0.01 70.01
CA MET A 1 43.29 -0.24 68.67
C MET A 1 42.36 0.32 67.61
N THR A 2 42.76 1.45 67.06
CA THR A 2 42.01 2.37 66.18
C THR A 2 42.12 1.91 64.71
N ARG A 3 40.98 1.68 64.04
CA ARG A 3 40.93 1.35 62.61
C ARG A 3 41.16 2.61 61.76
N PRO A 4 41.98 2.55 60.68
CA PRO A 4 42.19 3.69 59.80
C PRO A 4 41.05 3.87 58.78
N ARG A 5 40.74 5.15 58.51
CA ARG A 5 39.80 5.65 57.50
C ARG A 5 40.32 5.33 56.08
N ARG A 6 39.49 4.75 55.22
CA ARG A 6 39.75 4.66 53.76
C ARG A 6 39.23 5.94 53.09
N ALA A 7 40.14 6.65 52.45
CA ALA A 7 39.86 7.83 51.64
C ALA A 7 39.24 7.42 50.29
N ALA A 8 38.26 8.20 49.84
CA ALA A 8 37.63 8.07 48.54
C ALA A 8 38.51 8.71 47.46
N THR A 9 38.77 7.97 46.38
CA THR A 9 39.49 8.44 45.21
C THR A 9 38.48 8.99 44.19
N PRO A 10 38.51 10.28 43.81
CA PRO A 10 37.68 10.77 42.73
C PRO A 10 38.34 10.42 41.39
N LEU A 11 37.63 9.63 40.58
CA LEU A 11 37.98 9.38 39.18
C LEU A 11 37.67 10.65 38.36
N LEU A 12 38.71 11.37 37.97
CA LEU A 12 38.65 12.42 36.97
C LEU A 12 38.32 11.79 35.60
N LEU A 13 37.15 12.11 35.05
CA LEU A 13 36.77 11.77 33.68
C LEU A 13 37.42 12.78 32.70
N PRO A 14 38.07 12.35 31.60
CA PRO A 14 38.68 13.26 30.63
C PRO A 14 37.62 13.93 29.72
N PRO A 15 37.81 15.20 29.32
CA PRO A 15 36.86 15.99 28.53
C PRO A 15 37.02 15.73 27.02
N LEU A 16 37.02 14.46 26.57
CA LEU A 16 37.25 14.11 25.17
C LEU A 16 36.00 13.60 24.42
N VAL A 17 34.80 13.72 25.01
CA VAL A 17 33.54 13.24 24.41
C VAL A 17 32.70 14.36 23.75
N ALA A 18 33.05 15.64 23.97
CA ALA A 18 32.22 16.76 23.52
C ALA A 18 32.42 17.19 22.05
N VAL A 19 33.46 16.73 21.35
CA VAL A 19 33.75 17.20 19.96
C VAL A 19 33.08 16.32 18.88
N LEU A 20 32.64 15.11 19.21
CA LEU A 20 32.00 14.21 18.25
C LEU A 20 30.46 14.38 18.16
N ALA A 21 29.88 15.34 18.90
CA ALA A 21 28.44 15.56 18.96
C ALA A 21 27.92 16.66 18.01
N CYS A 22 28.80 17.40 17.32
CA CYS A 22 28.40 18.52 16.46
C CYS A 22 28.42 18.24 14.95
N LEU A 23 28.73 17.02 14.51
CA LEU A 23 28.82 16.68 13.07
C LEU A 23 27.59 15.92 12.52
N THR A 24 26.58 15.61 13.34
CA THR A 24 25.41 14.81 12.90
C THR A 24 24.13 15.63 12.71
N SER A 25 24.14 16.95 12.95
CA SER A 25 22.91 17.76 12.97
C SER A 25 22.57 18.45 11.64
N ASN A 26 23.41 18.35 10.61
CA ASN A 26 23.11 18.87 9.27
C ASN A 26 22.59 17.76 8.35
N ALA A 27 21.64 16.96 8.84
CA ALA A 27 20.78 16.20 7.95
C ALA A 27 19.97 17.24 7.15
N CYS A 28 20.43 17.54 5.94
CA CYS A 28 19.73 18.33 4.96
C CYS A 28 18.32 17.77 4.79
N GLU A 29 17.35 18.34 5.52
CA GLU A 29 15.94 18.15 5.28
C GLU A 29 15.65 18.82 3.95
N ARG A 30 15.88 18.07 2.87
CA ARG A 30 15.64 18.52 1.51
C ARG A 30 14.14 18.69 1.41
N LYS A 31 13.66 19.91 1.67
CA LYS A 31 12.25 20.29 1.53
C LYS A 31 11.88 20.05 0.07
N VAL A 32 11.35 18.85 -0.21
CA VAL A 32 10.89 18.47 -1.53
C VAL A 32 9.78 19.44 -1.85
N ARG A 33 10.07 20.44 -2.69
CA ARG A 33 9.02 21.30 -3.22
C ARG A 33 8.12 20.40 -4.05
N PRO A 34 6.80 20.37 -3.78
CA PRO A 34 5.87 19.67 -4.66
C PRO A 34 6.12 20.17 -6.08
N LEU A 35 6.39 19.25 -7.01
CA LEU A 35 6.40 19.59 -8.42
C LEU A 35 4.99 20.08 -8.74
N ASP A 36 4.87 21.36 -9.09
CA ASP A 36 3.65 21.92 -9.65
C ASP A 36 3.48 21.37 -11.06
N MET A 37 2.96 20.13 -11.11
CA MET A 37 2.43 19.53 -12.31
C MET A 37 1.16 20.29 -12.64
N GLY A 38 1.29 21.48 -13.23
CA GLY A 38 0.17 22.34 -13.59
C GLY A 38 -0.95 21.52 -14.26
N LYS A 39 -2.21 21.96 -14.15
CA LYS A 39 -3.45 21.19 -14.45
C LYS A 39 -3.41 20.28 -15.70
N ASN A 40 -2.59 20.61 -16.69
CA ASN A 40 -2.38 19.85 -17.92
C ASN A 40 -1.54 18.57 -17.77
N ALA A 41 -0.60 18.49 -16.82
CA ALA A 41 0.24 17.29 -16.66
C ALA A 41 -0.55 16.14 -16.02
N ALA A 42 -1.38 16.43 -15.03
CA ALA A 42 -2.25 15.44 -14.39
C ALA A 42 -3.31 14.89 -15.37
N SER A 43 -3.76 15.68 -16.35
CA SER A 43 -4.70 15.18 -17.38
C SER A 43 -4.05 14.29 -18.43
N ILE A 44 -2.71 14.33 -18.54
CA ILE A 44 -1.95 13.53 -19.50
C ILE A 44 -1.59 12.15 -18.94
N ILE A 45 -1.18 12.07 -17.66
CA ILE A 45 -0.72 10.81 -17.01
C ILE A 45 -1.75 10.29 -15.99
N GLY A 46 -2.98 10.82 -16.03
CA GLY A 46 -4.06 10.42 -15.15
C GLY A 46 -4.69 9.07 -15.54
N PRO A 47 -5.47 8.47 -14.63
CA PRO A 47 -6.23 7.26 -14.92
C PRO A 47 -7.30 7.53 -15.96
N VAL A 48 -7.32 6.70 -17.01
CA VAL A 48 -8.31 6.73 -18.09
C VAL A 48 -9.21 5.51 -18.04
N THR A 49 -8.66 4.34 -17.75
CA THR A 49 -9.39 3.08 -17.75
C THR A 49 -9.08 2.29 -16.49
N VAL A 50 -10.11 1.63 -15.94
CA VAL A 50 -9.98 0.66 -14.86
C VAL A 50 -10.51 -0.68 -15.37
N ARG A 51 -9.78 -1.76 -15.12
CA ARG A 51 -10.21 -3.12 -15.49
C ARG A 51 -9.80 -4.16 -14.46
N ILE A 52 -10.52 -5.26 -14.43
CA ILE A 52 -10.10 -6.48 -13.73
C ILE A 52 -9.06 -7.20 -14.59
N HIS A 53 -7.95 -7.62 -13.99
CA HIS A 53 -6.87 -8.28 -14.70
C HIS A 53 -7.33 -9.68 -15.16
N PRO A 54 -7.32 -9.98 -16.48
CA PRO A 54 -7.99 -11.14 -17.05
C PRO A 54 -7.31 -12.47 -16.70
N SER A 55 -5.99 -12.47 -16.49
CA SER A 55 -5.21 -13.71 -16.30
C SER A 55 -4.97 -14.07 -14.84
N PHE A 56 -5.11 -13.11 -13.93
CA PHE A 56 -4.67 -13.26 -12.54
C PHE A 56 -5.81 -13.13 -11.53
N THR A 57 -6.97 -12.63 -11.96
CA THR A 57 -8.15 -12.68 -11.10
C THR A 57 -8.68 -14.11 -11.06
N GLN A 58 -8.75 -14.68 -9.86
CA GLN A 58 -9.05 -16.10 -9.69
C GLN A 58 -9.94 -16.33 -8.48
N VAL A 59 -10.77 -17.37 -8.55
CA VAL A 59 -11.44 -17.94 -7.39
C VAL A 59 -10.39 -18.64 -6.52
N LYS A 60 -10.43 -18.41 -5.21
CA LYS A 60 -9.40 -18.88 -4.29
C LYS A 60 -10.00 -19.65 -3.12
N ASP A 61 -9.31 -20.72 -2.78
CA ASP A 61 -9.39 -21.44 -1.52
C ASP A 61 -8.15 -21.04 -0.72
N TRP A 62 -8.35 -20.32 0.38
CA TRP A 62 -7.29 -19.85 1.29
C TRP A 62 -7.07 -20.83 2.45
N ASN A 63 -8.06 -21.63 2.82
CA ASN A 63 -7.99 -22.53 3.98
C ASN A 63 -7.59 -23.99 3.62
N GLY A 64 -7.67 -24.35 2.34
CA GLY A 64 -7.29 -25.66 1.79
C GLY A 64 -8.34 -26.75 1.96
N ASP A 65 -9.61 -26.43 2.21
CA ASP A 65 -10.69 -27.39 2.39
C ASP A 65 -11.32 -27.89 1.06
N GLY A 66 -10.84 -27.37 -0.07
CA GLY A 66 -11.31 -27.72 -1.41
C GLY A 66 -12.56 -26.95 -1.84
N LYS A 67 -13.02 -25.96 -1.06
CA LYS A 67 -14.13 -25.08 -1.42
C LYS A 67 -13.64 -23.67 -1.74
N PRO A 68 -14.30 -22.97 -2.67
CA PRO A 68 -14.06 -21.55 -2.87
C PRO A 68 -14.38 -20.70 -1.63
N ASP A 69 -13.36 -20.03 -1.09
CA ASP A 69 -13.49 -19.05 -0.01
C ASP A 69 -13.75 -17.63 -0.54
N GLY A 70 -13.45 -17.37 -1.81
CA GLY A 70 -13.58 -16.04 -2.38
C GLY A 70 -12.89 -15.83 -3.71
N VAL A 71 -12.64 -14.56 -4.03
CA VAL A 71 -11.95 -14.13 -5.25
C VAL A 71 -10.73 -13.30 -4.89
N GLU A 72 -9.56 -13.67 -5.42
CA GLU A 72 -8.41 -12.76 -5.47
C GLU A 72 -8.54 -11.90 -6.72
N ALA A 73 -8.94 -10.63 -6.55
CA ALA A 73 -9.14 -9.69 -7.64
C ALA A 73 -7.90 -8.82 -7.85
N LEU A 74 -7.43 -8.74 -9.09
CA LEU A 74 -6.38 -7.80 -9.48
C LEU A 74 -7.00 -6.66 -10.27
N LEU A 75 -6.91 -5.44 -9.76
CA LEU A 75 -7.41 -4.23 -10.39
C LEU A 75 -6.26 -3.50 -11.08
N GLU A 76 -6.36 -3.35 -12.39
CA GLU A 76 -5.41 -2.58 -13.17
C GLU A 76 -6.01 -1.23 -13.55
N VAL A 77 -5.24 -0.18 -13.30
CA VAL A 77 -5.57 1.19 -13.72
C VAL A 77 -4.60 1.59 -14.81
N ARG A 78 -5.11 2.12 -15.91
CA ARG A 78 -4.32 2.49 -17.09
C ARG A 78 -4.46 3.96 -17.42
N ASP A 79 -3.36 4.52 -17.91
CA ASP A 79 -3.36 5.85 -18.51
C ASP A 79 -3.82 5.82 -19.98
N ARG A 80 -3.72 6.97 -20.64
CA ARG A 80 -4.11 7.14 -22.04
C ARG A 80 -3.24 6.39 -23.06
N TRP A 81 -2.03 5.97 -22.65
CA TRP A 81 -1.13 5.16 -23.46
C TRP A 81 -1.27 3.68 -23.16
N ASN A 82 -2.30 3.30 -22.41
CA ASN A 82 -2.57 1.93 -22.03
C ASN A 82 -1.47 1.35 -21.12
N GLU A 83 -0.71 2.21 -20.44
CA GLU A 83 0.30 1.80 -19.47
C GLU A 83 -0.31 1.65 -18.08
N PRO A 84 0.05 0.59 -17.31
CA PRO A 84 -0.45 0.42 -15.96
C PRO A 84 0.17 1.44 -15.01
N ILE A 85 -0.67 2.23 -14.35
CA ILE A 85 -0.28 3.27 -13.41
C ILE A 85 -0.84 3.00 -12.01
N ARG A 86 -0.29 3.71 -11.02
CA ARG A 86 -0.90 3.81 -9.69
C ARG A 86 -1.93 4.94 -9.67
N ALA A 87 -2.98 4.77 -8.89
CA ALA A 87 -4.03 5.76 -8.69
C ALA A 87 -4.44 5.83 -7.22
N THR A 88 -4.98 6.98 -6.82
CA THR A 88 -5.55 7.21 -5.48
C THR A 88 -7.07 7.26 -5.57
N GLY A 89 -7.77 6.84 -4.51
CA GLY A 89 -9.22 6.86 -4.45
C GLY A 89 -9.81 5.74 -3.60
N GLY A 90 -11.05 5.37 -3.90
CA GLY A 90 -11.74 4.24 -3.28
C GLY A 90 -12.19 3.23 -4.34
N VAL A 91 -12.24 1.96 -3.95
CA VAL A 91 -12.69 0.86 -4.80
C VAL A 91 -13.87 0.16 -4.11
N LEU A 92 -14.91 -0.13 -4.90
CA LEU A 92 -16.09 -0.90 -4.50
C LEU A 92 -16.18 -2.14 -5.38
N PHE A 93 -16.25 -3.33 -4.77
CA PHE A 93 -16.49 -4.58 -5.48
C PHE A 93 -17.86 -5.13 -5.13
N GLU A 94 -18.59 -5.56 -6.15
CA GLU A 94 -19.87 -6.25 -6.00
C GLU A 94 -19.81 -7.58 -6.74
N LEU A 95 -20.36 -8.63 -6.12
CA LEU A 95 -20.43 -9.96 -6.70
C LEU A 95 -21.88 -10.34 -6.96
N TYR A 96 -22.17 -10.76 -8.18
CA TYR A 96 -23.50 -11.12 -8.65
C TYR A 96 -23.50 -12.53 -9.26
N ASP A 97 -24.63 -13.21 -9.20
CA ASP A 97 -24.92 -14.38 -10.02
C ASP A 97 -24.78 -14.03 -11.52
N TYR A 98 -24.22 -14.91 -12.32
CA TYR A 98 -24.10 -14.71 -13.77
C TYR A 98 -25.32 -15.28 -14.52
N ARG A 99 -25.97 -14.45 -15.33
CA ARG A 99 -27.16 -14.81 -16.13
C ARG A 99 -26.84 -14.83 -17.62
N ARG A 100 -26.61 -16.03 -18.15
CA ARG A 100 -26.35 -16.22 -19.58
C ARG A 100 -27.57 -15.84 -20.42
N GLY A 101 -27.35 -15.12 -21.51
CA GLY A 101 -28.39 -14.78 -22.50
C GLY A 101 -29.28 -13.59 -22.14
N TYR A 102 -28.97 -12.87 -21.05
CA TYR A 102 -29.66 -11.63 -20.68
C TYR A 102 -28.84 -10.40 -21.11
N PRO A 103 -29.49 -9.28 -21.52
CA PRO A 103 -28.78 -8.05 -21.86
C PRO A 103 -27.95 -7.49 -20.69
N ASP A 104 -28.47 -7.59 -19.46
CA ASP A 104 -27.68 -7.41 -18.25
C ASP A 104 -27.29 -8.79 -17.72
N PRO A 105 -26.00 -9.18 -17.75
CA PRO A 105 -25.56 -10.48 -17.26
C PRO A 105 -25.63 -10.60 -15.74
N ARG A 106 -25.90 -9.51 -15.00
CA ARG A 106 -25.96 -9.53 -13.53
C ARG A 106 -27.29 -10.09 -13.04
N GLY A 107 -27.21 -11.09 -12.18
CA GLY A 107 -28.32 -11.67 -11.44
C GLY A 107 -28.46 -11.08 -10.04
N ARG A 108 -28.76 -11.94 -9.06
CA ARG A 108 -28.86 -11.54 -7.65
C ARG A 108 -27.46 -11.25 -7.11
N ARG A 109 -27.33 -10.21 -6.28
CA ARG A 109 -26.09 -9.94 -5.54
C ARG A 109 -25.87 -11.05 -4.51
N LEU A 110 -24.69 -11.67 -4.53
CA LEU A 110 -24.38 -12.83 -3.70
C LEU A 110 -24.01 -12.46 -2.27
N VAL A 111 -23.29 -11.36 -2.09
CA VAL A 111 -22.78 -10.92 -0.80
C VAL A 111 -22.78 -9.40 -0.66
N ASN A 112 -22.46 -8.91 0.54
CA ASN A 112 -22.27 -7.48 0.76
C ASN A 112 -21.07 -6.96 -0.04
N PRO A 113 -21.12 -5.73 -0.57
CA PRO A 113 -20.00 -5.16 -1.30
C PRO A 113 -18.75 -5.02 -0.44
N TRP A 114 -17.58 -5.27 -1.03
CA TRP A 114 -16.30 -4.96 -0.40
C TRP A 114 -15.88 -3.54 -0.77
N THR A 115 -15.34 -2.82 0.19
CA THR A 115 -14.76 -1.49 -0.02
C THR A 115 -13.30 -1.47 0.36
N ALA A 116 -12.50 -0.73 -0.38
CA ALA A 116 -11.09 -0.54 -0.07
C ALA A 116 -10.63 0.88 -0.42
N SER A 117 -9.76 1.42 0.42
CA SER A 117 -9.08 2.69 0.17
C SER A 117 -7.77 2.45 -0.58
N LEU A 118 -7.44 3.36 -1.48
CA LEU A 118 -6.14 3.56 -2.12
C LEU A 118 -5.65 5.01 -1.90
N ALA A 119 -6.20 5.71 -0.91
CA ALA A 119 -5.97 7.14 -0.71
C ALA A 119 -4.58 7.44 -0.12
N THR A 120 -4.03 6.54 0.69
CA THR A 120 -2.74 6.72 1.36
C THR A 120 -1.61 5.97 0.66
N VAL A 121 -0.36 6.31 0.98
CA VAL A 121 0.81 5.59 0.47
C VAL A 121 0.84 4.17 1.03
N GLU A 122 0.47 4.03 2.29
CA GLU A 122 0.37 2.77 3.03
C GLU A 122 -0.67 1.85 2.39
N ASP A 123 -1.86 2.38 2.08
CA ASP A 123 -2.94 1.63 1.42
C ASP A 123 -2.52 1.11 0.04
N GLN A 124 -1.84 1.96 -0.73
CA GLN A 124 -1.32 1.59 -2.04
C GLN A 124 -0.19 0.58 -1.93
N ALA A 125 0.74 0.74 -1.00
CA ALA A 125 1.86 -0.17 -0.80
C ALA A 125 1.41 -1.56 -0.35
N ALA A 126 0.37 -1.63 0.49
CA ALA A 126 -0.21 -2.89 0.97
C ALA A 126 -0.86 -3.71 -0.15
N ARG A 127 -1.27 -3.08 -1.26
CA ARG A 127 -2.05 -3.72 -2.33
C ARG A 127 -1.34 -3.79 -3.66
N TRP A 128 -0.39 -2.90 -3.92
CA TRP A 128 0.29 -2.84 -5.20
C TRP A 128 1.24 -4.01 -5.38
N ASP A 129 0.91 -4.89 -6.32
CA ASP A 129 1.84 -5.91 -6.78
C ASP A 129 2.73 -5.35 -7.90
N ARG A 130 4.04 -5.41 -7.68
CA ARG A 130 5.03 -4.86 -8.62
C ARG A 130 5.15 -5.69 -9.89
N VAL A 131 4.92 -7.00 -9.81
CA VAL A 131 5.09 -7.92 -10.94
C VAL A 131 3.94 -7.77 -11.93
N SER A 132 2.70 -7.87 -11.46
CA SER A 132 1.50 -7.69 -12.29
C SER A 132 1.17 -6.23 -12.59
N ARG A 133 1.82 -5.27 -11.91
CA ARG A 133 1.52 -3.83 -11.99
C ARG A 133 0.02 -3.53 -11.76
N ALA A 134 -0.55 -4.16 -10.74
CA ALA A 134 -1.96 -4.06 -10.39
C ALA A 134 -2.16 -4.02 -8.86
N TYR A 135 -3.34 -3.58 -8.42
CA TYR A 135 -3.74 -3.65 -7.02
C TYR A 135 -4.44 -4.97 -6.73
N LYS A 136 -4.00 -5.66 -5.68
CA LYS A 136 -4.53 -6.95 -5.26
C LYS A 136 -5.54 -6.82 -4.14
N PHE A 137 -6.67 -7.50 -4.26
CA PHE A 137 -7.75 -7.51 -3.28
C PHE A 137 -8.18 -8.93 -2.98
N GLN A 138 -8.28 -9.24 -1.69
CA GLN A 138 -8.84 -10.49 -1.21
C GLN A 138 -10.33 -10.29 -0.93
N LEU A 139 -11.20 -10.76 -1.83
CA LEU A 139 -12.65 -10.64 -1.73
C LEU A 139 -13.22 -11.93 -1.14
N ALA A 140 -13.08 -12.10 0.17
CA ALA A 140 -13.56 -13.28 0.87
C ALA A 140 -15.09 -13.25 1.04
N TYR A 141 -15.72 -14.40 0.84
CA TYR A 141 -17.11 -14.65 1.19
C TYR A 141 -17.21 -15.97 1.96
N ASP A 142 -17.95 -15.94 3.07
CA ASP A 142 -18.25 -17.12 3.90
C ASP A 142 -19.57 -17.78 3.47
#